data_AF-A0AAU0L1R8-F1
#
_entry.id   AF-A0AAU0L1R8-F1
#
_cell.length_a   1.000
_cell.length_b   1.000
_cell.length_c   1.000
_cell.angle_alpha   90.00
_cell.angle_beta   90.00
_cell.angle_gamma   90.00
#
_symmetry.space_group_name_H-M   'P 1'
#
loop_
_entity.id
_entity.type
_entity.pdbx_description
1 polymer ?
#
loop_
_entity_poly.entity_id
_entity_poly.type
_entity_poly.pdbx_seq_one_letter_code
_entity_poly.pdbx_strand_id
1 'polypeptide(L)' 'MQLYRYLTGPDDAQFCARVSKALNQGWTLYGAPTMTFNGTQVIVGQAITKEVDAAYEPEADMLETLKQHA' A
#
# COMPACT_ATOMS: atom_id res chain seq x y z
N MET A 1 -8.41 13.79 3.43
CA MET A 1 -8.79 12.42 3.81
C MET A 1 -7.55 11.57 4.01
N GLN A 2 -7.68 10.42 4.67
CA GLN A 2 -6.58 9.46 4.84
C GLN A 2 -6.71 8.36 3.79
N LEU A 3 -5.77 8.32 2.84
CA LEU A 3 -5.66 7.22 1.88
C LEU A 3 -5.10 5.98 2.58
N TYR A 4 -5.65 4.83 2.21
CA TYR A 4 -5.18 3.52 2.64
C TYR A 4 -4.89 2.66 1.42
N ARG A 5 -3.75 1.98 1.43
CA ARG A 5 -3.41 0.97 0.43
C ARG A 5 -2.76 -0.22 1.11
N TYR A 6 -3.22 -1.41 0.75
CA TYR A 6 -2.61 -2.66 1.21
C TYR A 6 -1.75 -3.25 0.09
N LEU A 7 -0.44 -3.22 0.28
CA LEU A 7 0.51 -3.85 -0.65
C LEU A 7 0.63 -5.32 -0.29
N THR A 8 0.49 -6.21 -1.27
CA THR A 8 0.68 -7.65 -1.10
C THR A 8 1.46 -8.25 -2.27
N GLY A 9 2.16 -9.35 -2.03
CA GLY A 9 2.89 -10.09 -3.04
C GLY A 9 3.89 -11.09 -2.43
N PRO A 10 4.67 -11.78 -3.28
CA PRO A 10 5.76 -12.64 -2.81
C PRO A 10 6.79 -11.89 -1.97
N ASP A 11 7.44 -12.60 -1.05
CA ASP A 11 8.61 -12.10 -0.32
C ASP A 11 9.82 -12.00 -1.25
N ASP A 12 9.91 -10.90 -1.99
CA ASP A 12 10.95 -10.67 -2.99
C ASP A 12 11.41 -9.20 -3.07
N ALA A 13 12.47 -8.98 -3.85
CA ALA A 13 13.02 -7.64 -4.08
C ALA A 13 12.01 -6.68 -4.76
N GLN A 14 11.05 -7.19 -5.53
CA GLN A 14 10.02 -6.35 -6.16
C GLN A 14 9.02 -5.82 -5.12
N PHE A 15 8.67 -6.62 -4.11
CA PHE A 15 7.88 -6.15 -2.98
C PHE A 15 8.61 -5.04 -2.22
N CYS A 16 9.88 -5.27 -1.86
CA CYS A 16 10.71 -4.26 -1.19
C CYS A 16 10.80 -2.96 -2.00
N ALA A 17 10.96 -3.04 -3.32
CA ALA A 17 11.01 -1.88 -4.21
C ALA A 17 9.68 -1.11 -4.23
N ARG A 18 8.51 -1.80 -4.23
CA ARG A 18 7.19 -1.15 -4.19
C ARG A 18 6.95 -0.40 -2.88
N VAL A 19 7.29 -1.02 -1.74
CA VAL A 19 7.19 -0.36 -0.43
C VAL A 19 8.12 0.84 -0.38
N SER A 20 9.39 0.66 -0.75
CA SER A 20 10.38 1.74 -0.77
C SER A 20 9.94 2.91 -1.65
N LYS A 21 9.41 2.63 -2.85
CA LYS A 21 8.87 3.65 -3.74
C LYS A 21 7.75 4.45 -3.06
N ALA A 22 6.77 3.76 -2.45
CA ALA A 22 5.67 4.43 -1.78
C ALA A 22 6.16 5.34 -0.63
N LEU A 23 7.11 4.87 0.19
CA LEU A 23 7.69 5.70 1.26
C LEU A 23 8.34 6.98 0.73
N ASN A 24 9.07 6.89 -0.37
CA ASN A 24 9.68 8.05 -1.03
C ASN A 24 8.64 8.99 -1.69
N GLN A 25 7.42 8.51 -1.93
CA GLN A 25 6.29 9.30 -2.43
C GLN A 25 5.42 9.90 -1.30
N GLY A 26 5.92 9.87 -0.06
CA GLY A 26 5.25 10.47 1.11
C GLY A 26 4.19 9.57 1.74
N TRP A 27 4.16 8.28 1.42
CA TRP A 27 3.36 7.31 2.15
C TRP A 27 4.04 6.93 3.47
N THR A 28 3.26 6.54 4.47
CA THR A 28 3.73 6.12 5.79
C THR A 28 3.29 4.68 6.06
N LEU A 29 4.16 3.87 6.68
CA LEU A 29 3.83 2.51 7.11
C LEU A 29 2.75 2.55 8.19
N TYR A 30 1.73 1.71 8.05
CA TYR A 30 0.72 1.50 9.07
C TYR A 30 0.92 0.12 9.71
N GLY A 31 1.42 0.12 10.95
CA GLY A 31 1.64 -1.10 11.73
C GLY A 31 2.74 -2.02 11.17
N ALA A 32 2.84 -3.21 11.77
CA ALA A 32 3.78 -4.24 11.35
C ALA A 32 3.31 -4.92 10.05
N PRO A 33 4.24 -5.41 9.20
CA PRO A 33 3.88 -6.23 8.06
C PRO A 33 3.25 -7.55 8.52
N THR A 34 2.48 -8.17 7.62
CA THR A 34 1.97 -9.53 7.78
C THR A 34 2.68 -10.46 6.81
N MET A 35 2.80 -11.73 7.19
CA MET A 35 3.42 -12.76 6.37
C MET A 35 2.63 -14.05 6.51
N THR A 36 2.40 -14.75 5.40
CA THR A 36 1.74 -16.06 5.38
C THR A 36 2.36 -16.96 4.31
N PHE A 37 2.29 -18.27 4.49
CA PHE A 37 2.75 -19.24 3.50
C PHE A 37 1.54 -19.79 2.74
N ASN A 38 1.53 -19.69 1.41
CA ASN A 38 0.40 -20.13 0.59
C ASN A 38 0.52 -21.59 0.08
N GLY A 39 1.51 -22.35 0.56
CA GLY A 39 1.82 -23.70 0.09
C GLY A 39 2.96 -23.77 -0.93
N THR A 40 3.36 -22.66 -1.54
CA THR A 40 4.49 -22.60 -2.50
C THR A 40 5.53 -21.54 -2.13
N GLN A 41 5.10 -20.37 -1.64
CA GLN A 41 5.98 -19.27 -1.28
C GLN A 41 5.40 -18.44 -0.13
N VAL A 42 6.25 -17.62 0.48
CA VAL A 42 5.82 -16.64 1.48
C VAL A 42 5.19 -15.46 0.75
N ILE A 43 4.00 -15.09 1.18
CA ILE A 43 3.27 -13.90 0.76
C ILE A 43 3.34 -12.89 1.91
N VAL A 44 3.77 -11.68 1.58
CA VAL A 44 3.93 -10.58 2.53
C VAL A 44 2.89 -9.49 2.26
N GLY A 45 2.46 -8.83 3.31
CA GLY A 45 1.50 -7.74 3.27
C GLY A 45 1.99 -6.54 4.07
N GLN A 46 1.86 -5.34 3.52
CA GLN A 46 2.18 -4.09 4.21
C GLN A 46 1.08 -3.06 3.94
N ALA A 47 0.44 -2.59 5.01
CA ALA A 47 -0.46 -1.44 4.96
C ALA A 47 0.34 -0.14 4.92
N ILE A 48 -0.06 0.77 4.04
CA ILE A 48 0.49 2.12 3.94
C ILE A 48 -0.65 3.14 3.91
N THR A 49 -0.39 4.31 4.48
CA THR A 49 -1.35 5.41 4.54
C THR A 49 -0.72 6.71 4.08
N LYS A 50 -1.54 7.63 3.58
CA LYS A 50 -1.10 8.97 3.15
C LYS A 50 -2.21 9.97 3.43
N GLU A 51 -1.87 11.06 4.09
CA GLU A 51 -2.79 12.18 4.29
C GLU A 51 -2.82 13.03 3.02
N VAL A 52 -4.03 13.33 2.54
CA VAL A 52 -4.24 14.17 1.36
C VAL A 52 -5.29 15.24 1.65
N ASP A 53 -5.10 16.42 1.08
CA ASP A 53 -6.04 17.54 1.18
C ASP A 53 -7.18 17.38 0.16
N ALA A 54 -8.06 16.42 0.44
CA ALA A 54 -9.26 16.11 -0.34
C ALA A 54 -10.35 15.56 0.58
N ALA A 55 -11.62 15.79 0.21
CA ALA A 55 -12.75 15.18 0.89
C ALA A 55 -12.88 13.69 0.52
N TYR A 56 -13.44 12.88 1.42
CA TYR A 56 -13.81 11.51 1.08
C TYR A 56 -15.10 11.51 0.26
N GLU A 57 -15.02 10.95 -0.94
CA GLU A 57 -16.16 10.80 -1.85
C GLU A 57 -16.47 9.31 -2.01
N PRO A 58 -17.57 8.79 -1.43
CA PRO A 58 -17.85 7.35 -1.40
C PRO A 58 -18.11 6.73 -2.78
N GLU A 59 -18.49 7.53 -3.78
CA GLU A 59 -18.71 7.07 -5.15
C GLU A 59 -17.48 7.20 -6.04
N ALA A 60 -16.38 7.79 -5.55
CA ALA A 60 -15.14 7.90 -6.32
C ALA A 60 -14.45 6.53 -6.47
N ASP A 61 -13.85 6.30 -7.62
CA ASP A 61 -13.04 5.10 -7.86
C ASP A 61 -11.74 5.18 -7.03
N MET A 62 -11.66 4.35 -6.00
CA MET A 62 -10.49 4.29 -5.11
C MET A 62 -9.20 3.92 -5.84
N LEU A 63 -9.23 3.12 -6.92
CA LEU A 63 -8.03 2.78 -7.67
C LEU A 63 -7.50 3.99 -8.43
N GLU A 64 -8.38 4.79 -9.03
CA GLU A 64 -7.99 6.03 -9.70
C GLU A 64 -7.46 7.05 -8.70
N THR A 65 -8.14 7.23 -7.56
CA THR A 65 -7.65 8.10 -6.47
C THR A 65 -6.27 7.67 -5.99
N LEU A 66 -6.03 6.38 -5.77
CA LEU A 66 -4.72 5.87 -5.38
C LEU A 66 -3.64 6.12 -6.44
N LYS A 67 -3.96 6.04 -7.74
CA LYS A 67 -3.02 6.31 -8.83
C LYS A 67 -2.65 7.79 -8.91
N GLN A 68 -3.61 8.70 -8.68
CA GLN A 68 -3.38 10.15 -8.69
C GLN A 68 -2.44 10.59 -7.56
N HIS A 69 -2.44 9.86 -6.45
CA HIS A 69 -1.61 10.14 -5.28
C HIS A 69 -0.43 9.17 -5.09
N ALA A 70 -0.19 8.29 -6.08
CA ALA A 70 0.85 7.27 -6.08
C ALA A 70 2.23 7.90 -6.10
#